data_AF-A0A820JL97-F1
#
_entry.id   AF-A0A820JL97-F1
#
_cell.length_a   1.000
_cell.length_b   1.000
_cell.length_c   1.000
_cell.angle_alpha   90.00
_cell.angle_beta   90.00
_cell.angle_gamma   90.00
#
_symmetry.space_group_name_H-M   'P 1'
#
loop_
_entity.id
_entity.type
_entity.pdbx_description
1 polymer ?
#
loop_
_entity_poly.entity_id
_entity_poly.type
_entity_poly.pdbx_seq_one_letter_code
_entity_poly.pdbx_strand_id
1 'polypeptide(L)'
;ADVGVALYSRKVLIQSKANQLLPRWLRFVKGVVDSEDIPLNLSRELLQDSNLIRKIRLLLTQRIIRFLQEQSKKEKKKYQEFYEDYKLFFKEGIVRTSDQGEKEDIAKLLRFDASREE
;
A
#
# COMPACT_ATOMS: atom_id res chain seq x y z
N ALA A 1 -1.24 -0.74 -15.35
CA ALA A 1 -1.18 -1.99 -14.56
C ALA A 1 -2.23 -1.93 -13.48
N ASP A 2 -3.25 -2.79 -13.55
CA ASP A 2 -4.36 -2.82 -12.60
C ASP A 2 -3.88 -3.12 -11.17
N VAL A 3 -4.41 -2.39 -10.19
CA VAL A 3 -4.23 -2.67 -8.75
C VAL A 3 -4.81 -4.05 -8.49
N GLY A 4 -4.00 -4.97 -7.93
CA GLY A 4 -4.42 -6.36 -7.80
C GLY A 4 -4.72 -6.75 -6.37
N VAL A 5 -5.66 -6.08 -5.73
CA VAL A 5 -6.20 -6.54 -4.44
C VAL A 5 -7.66 -6.88 -4.61
N ALA A 6 -8.02 -8.13 -4.29
CA ALA A 6 -9.40 -8.56 -4.26
C ALA A 6 -10.01 -8.31 -2.88
N LEU A 7 -11.23 -7.79 -2.86
CA LEU A 7 -11.99 -7.50 -1.66
C LEU A 7 -13.02 -8.59 -1.41
N TYR A 8 -12.99 -9.14 -0.20
CA TYR A 8 -13.92 -10.14 0.30
C TYR A 8 -14.59 -9.63 1.57
N SER A 9 -15.77 -10.18 1.84
CA SER A 9 -16.43 -10.08 3.14
C SER A 9 -16.96 -11.47 3.47
N ARG A 10 -16.53 -12.00 4.62
CA ARG A 10 -16.92 -13.34 5.09
C ARG A 10 -16.68 -14.41 4.03
N LYS A 11 -15.51 -14.37 3.40
CA LYS A 11 -15.10 -15.27 2.29
C LYS A 11 -15.93 -15.15 1.01
N VAL A 12 -16.86 -14.20 0.91
CA VAL A 12 -17.60 -13.90 -0.31
C VAL A 12 -16.90 -12.79 -1.08
N LEU A 13 -16.64 -13.00 -2.38
CA LEU A 13 -16.00 -12.00 -3.22
C LEU A 13 -16.94 -10.81 -3.43
N ILE A 14 -16.48 -9.62 -3.04
CA ILE A 14 -17.19 -8.35 -3.24
C ILE A 14 -16.69 -7.66 -4.51
N GLN A 15 -15.36 -7.54 -4.66
CA GLN A 15 -14.76 -6.87 -5.81
C GLN A 15 -13.40 -7.48 -6.16
N SER A 16 -13.24 -7.99 -7.37
CA SER A 16 -11.99 -8.63 -7.84
C SER A 16 -10.80 -7.68 -7.97
N LYS A 17 -11.05 -6.41 -8.31
CA LYS A 17 -10.03 -5.36 -8.44
C LYS A 17 -10.46 -4.13 -7.64
N ALA A 18 -10.13 -4.12 -6.35
CA ALA A 18 -10.50 -3.06 -5.42
C ALA A 18 -9.43 -1.95 -5.36
N ASN A 19 -9.36 -1.13 -6.40
CA ASN A 19 -8.36 -0.06 -6.58
C ASN A 19 -8.37 1.00 -5.46
N GLN A 20 -9.43 1.05 -4.66
CA GLN A 20 -9.66 2.00 -3.58
C GLN A 20 -9.07 1.58 -2.22
N LEU A 21 -8.66 0.30 -2.08
CA LEU A 21 -8.08 -0.23 -0.85
C LEU A 21 -6.61 0.15 -0.64
N LEU A 22 -5.90 0.53 -1.70
CA LEU A 22 -4.51 0.94 -1.61
C LEU A 22 -4.29 2.22 -2.42
N PRO A 23 -3.36 3.08 -1.99
CA PRO A 23 -2.96 4.24 -2.77
C PRO A 23 -2.32 3.78 -4.09
N ARG A 24 -2.42 4.60 -5.14
CA ARG A 24 -1.96 4.25 -6.49
C ARG A 24 -0.46 3.88 -6.55
N TRP A 25 0.35 4.43 -5.67
CA TRP A 25 1.77 4.10 -5.60
C TRP A 25 2.02 2.68 -5.06
N LEU A 26 1.09 2.08 -4.31
CA LEU A 26 1.13 0.68 -3.88
C LEU A 26 0.45 -0.28 -4.88
N ARG A 27 0.19 0.13 -6.13
CA ARG A 27 -0.51 -0.71 -7.13
C ARG A 27 0.21 -2.01 -7.49
N PHE A 28 1.49 -2.11 -7.19
CA PHE A 28 2.28 -3.32 -7.38
C PHE A 28 1.92 -4.43 -6.37
N VAL A 29 1.32 -4.07 -5.24
CA VAL A 29 0.89 -5.03 -4.22
C VAL A 29 -0.23 -5.89 -4.78
N LYS A 30 -0.07 -7.21 -4.61
CA LYS A 30 -1.06 -8.22 -4.98
C LYS A 30 -1.53 -8.96 -3.73
N GLY A 31 -2.83 -9.25 -3.65
CA GLY A 31 -3.36 -10.03 -2.55
C GLY A 31 -4.87 -9.98 -2.38
N VAL A 32 -5.30 -10.34 -1.18
CA VAL A 32 -6.71 -10.43 -0.78
C VAL A 32 -6.88 -9.68 0.53
N VAL A 33 -7.96 -8.91 0.63
CA VAL A 33 -8.43 -8.29 1.88
C VAL A 33 -9.81 -8.83 2.16
N ASP A 34 -9.96 -9.54 3.28
CA ASP A 34 -11.26 -10.00 3.80
C ASP A 34 -11.58 -9.19 5.05
N SER A 35 -12.77 -8.60 5.11
CA SER A 35 -13.23 -7.79 6.25
C SER A 35 -14.70 -8.06 6.54
N GLU A 36 -15.00 -8.42 7.78
CA GLU A 36 -16.37 -8.67 8.25
C GLU A 36 -17.20 -7.38 8.42
N ASP A 37 -16.53 -6.22 8.49
CA ASP A 37 -17.16 -4.90 8.64
C ASP A 37 -17.75 -4.39 7.31
N ILE A 38 -17.41 -5.04 6.19
CA ILE A 38 -17.91 -4.65 4.87
C ILE A 38 -19.23 -5.37 4.62
N PRO A 39 -20.35 -4.64 4.45
CA PRO A 39 -21.65 -5.26 4.20
C PRO A 39 -21.70 -5.91 2.82
N LEU A 40 -22.39 -7.06 2.73
CA LEU A 40 -22.49 -7.84 1.48
C LEU A 40 -23.28 -7.12 0.38
N ASN A 41 -24.23 -6.26 0.75
CA ASN A 41 -25.13 -5.54 -0.16
C ASN A 41 -24.60 -4.16 -0.61
N LEU A 42 -23.27 -3.98 -0.62
CA LEU A 42 -22.66 -2.69 -0.92
C LEU A 42 -22.60 -2.43 -2.43
N SER A 43 -23.19 -1.31 -2.89
CA SER A 43 -23.10 -0.90 -4.28
C SER A 43 -21.69 -0.38 -4.62
N ARG A 44 -21.36 -0.34 -5.92
CA ARG A 44 -20.08 0.21 -6.41
C ARG A 44 -19.91 1.70 -6.08
N GLU A 45 -21.01 2.46 -6.01
CA GLU A 45 -21.00 3.87 -5.62
C GLU A 45 -20.76 4.03 -4.12
N LEU A 46 -21.47 3.28 -3.28
CA LEU A 46 -21.30 3.31 -1.83
C LEU A 46 -19.87 2.92 -1.41
N LEU A 47 -19.21 2.04 -2.17
CA LEU A 47 -17.80 1.70 -1.96
C LEU A 47 -16.85 2.90 -2.13
N GLN A 48 -17.13 3.82 -3.06
CA GLN A 48 -16.27 4.97 -3.33
C GLN A 48 -16.41 6.06 -2.26
N ASP A 49 -17.61 6.23 -1.71
CA ASP A 49 -17.92 7.21 -0.66
C ASP A 49 -17.82 6.68 0.77
N SER A 50 -17.48 5.40 0.93
CA SER A 50 -17.41 4.78 2.24
C SER A 50 -16.20 5.28 3.06
N ASN A 51 -16.50 5.94 4.19
CA ASN A 51 -15.52 6.28 5.22
C ASN A 51 -14.77 5.03 5.74
N LEU A 52 -15.44 3.87 5.75
CA LEU A 52 -14.81 2.60 6.13
C LEU A 52 -13.70 2.22 5.14
N ILE A 53 -13.93 2.32 3.82
CA ILE A 53 -12.93 2.02 2.80
C ILE A 53 -11.72 2.96 2.92
N ARG A 54 -11.95 4.26 3.20
CA ARG A 54 -10.87 5.22 3.43
C ARG A 54 -10.04 4.85 4.66
N LYS A 55 -10.68 4.44 5.75
CA LYS A 55 -10.00 3.97 6.98
C LYS A 55 -9.19 2.70 6.72
N ILE A 56 -9.78 1.71 6.04
CA ILE A 56 -9.08 0.49 5.65
C ILE A 56 -7.85 0.81 4.78
N ARG A 57 -7.98 1.72 3.80
CA ARG A 57 -6.87 2.14 2.95
C ARG A 57 -5.71 2.72 3.76
N LEU A 58 -5.99 3.61 4.73
CA LEU A 58 -4.97 4.19 5.59
C LEU A 58 -4.26 3.12 6.43
N LEU A 59 -5.03 2.23 7.06
CA LEU A 59 -4.50 1.14 7.88
C LEU A 59 -3.60 0.19 7.08
N LEU A 60 -4.06 -0.24 5.90
CA LEU A 60 -3.28 -1.10 5.01
C LEU A 60 -1.99 -0.42 4.56
N THR A 61 -2.06 0.85 4.19
CA THR A 61 -0.88 1.63 3.76
C THR A 61 0.16 1.69 4.86
N GLN A 62 -0.23 2.08 6.08
CA GLN A 62 0.67 2.13 7.22
C GLN A 62 1.26 0.74 7.57
N ARG A 63 0.44 -0.31 7.48
CA ARG A 63 0.89 -1.69 7.73
C ARG A 63 1.95 -2.13 6.72
N ILE A 64 1.75 -1.81 5.43
CA ILE A 64 2.70 -2.15 4.36
C ILE A 64 4.01 -1.37 4.54
N ILE A 65 3.94 -0.06 4.83
CA ILE A 65 5.14 0.76 5.09
C ILE A 65 5.93 0.16 6.26
N ARG A 66 5.27 -0.14 7.38
CA ARG A 66 5.92 -0.75 8.54
C ARG A 66 6.56 -2.09 8.20
N PHE A 67 5.85 -2.95 7.47
CA PHE A 67 6.37 -4.24 7.02
C PHE A 67 7.65 -4.06 6.18
N LEU A 68 7.63 -3.18 5.18
CA LEU A 68 8.79 -2.92 4.32
C LEU A 68 9.98 -2.35 5.12
N GLN A 69 9.73 -1.46 6.09
CA GLN A 69 10.76 -0.98 7.00
C GLN A 69 11.38 -2.11 7.81
N GLU A 70 10.57 -3.03 8.36
CA GLU A 70 11.07 -4.20 9.08
C GLU A 70 11.90 -5.13 8.17
N GLN A 71 11.43 -5.38 6.94
CA GLN A 71 12.17 -6.19 5.96
C GLN A 71 13.52 -5.56 5.62
N SER A 72 13.58 -4.24 5.50
CA SER A 72 14.83 -3.53 5.23
C SER A 72 15.86 -3.66 6.37
N LYS A 73 15.40 -3.91 7.60
CA LYS A 73 16.27 -4.14 8.76
C LYS A 73 16.70 -5.60 8.88
N LYS A 74 15.78 -6.54 8.61
CA LYS A 74 16.01 -7.98 8.74
C LYS A 74 16.85 -8.56 7.59
N GLU A 75 16.54 -8.19 6.35
CA GLU A 75 17.10 -8.80 5.14
C GLU A 75 17.61 -7.71 4.17
N LYS A 76 18.69 -7.01 4.54
CA LYS A 76 19.22 -5.85 3.79
C LYS A 76 19.44 -6.13 2.30
N LYS A 77 20.10 -7.23 1.94
CA LYS A 77 20.42 -7.57 0.53
C LYS A 77 19.16 -7.78 -0.31
N LYS A 78 18.21 -8.58 0.18
CA LYS A 78 16.95 -8.84 -0.51
C LYS A 78 16.07 -7.58 -0.60
N TYR A 79 16.07 -6.75 0.44
CA TYR A 79 15.39 -5.46 0.37
C TYR A 79 16.03 -4.54 -0.66
N GLN A 80 17.35 -4.59 -0.85
CA GLN A 80 18.02 -3.80 -1.89
C GLN A 80 17.57 -4.25 -3.29
N GLU A 81 17.53 -5.55 -3.56
CA GLU A 81 17.01 -6.10 -4.84
C GLU A 81 15.56 -5.65 -5.07
N PHE A 82 14.69 -5.81 -4.06
CA PHE A 82 13.32 -5.31 -4.10
C PHE A 82 13.26 -3.79 -4.32
N TYR A 83 14.12 -3.02 -3.66
CA TYR A 83 14.13 -1.57 -3.78
C TYR A 83 14.49 -1.15 -5.20
N GLU A 84 15.46 -1.79 -5.84
CA GLU A 84 15.83 -1.48 -7.23
C GLU A 84 14.66 -1.65 -8.20
N ASP A 85 13.87 -2.71 -8.04
CA ASP A 85 12.70 -2.98 -8.89
C ASP A 85 11.53 -2.02 -8.62
N TYR A 86 11.31 -1.64 -7.36
CA TYR A 86 10.10 -0.93 -6.93
C TYR A 86 10.30 0.54 -6.51
N LYS A 87 11.54 1.07 -6.51
CA LYS A 87 11.84 2.46 -6.08
C LYS A 87 11.06 3.54 -6.80
N LEU A 88 10.70 3.31 -8.07
CA LEU A 88 9.90 4.26 -8.85
C LEU A 88 8.53 4.51 -8.21
N PHE A 89 7.91 3.48 -7.65
CA PHE A 89 6.62 3.58 -6.98
C PHE A 89 6.71 4.44 -5.70
N PHE A 90 7.76 4.27 -4.90
CA PHE A 90 7.94 5.10 -3.69
C PHE A 90 8.18 6.57 -4.02
N LYS A 91 9.01 6.84 -5.03
CA LYS A 91 9.23 8.21 -5.53
C LYS A 91 7.93 8.83 -6.06
N GLU A 92 7.13 8.07 -6.80
CA GLU A 92 5.80 8.49 -7.24
C GLU A 92 4.89 8.83 -6.05
N GLY A 93 4.88 8.00 -5.01
CA GLY A 93 4.09 8.21 -3.79
C GLY A 93 4.41 9.54 -3.10
N ILE A 94 5.69 9.85 -2.95
CA ILE A 94 6.16 11.11 -2.32
C ILE A 94 5.75 12.34 -3.13
N VAL A 95 5.87 12.27 -4.46
CA VAL A 95 5.51 13.42 -5.34
C VAL A 95 4.00 13.63 -5.38
N ARG A 96 3.20 12.56 -5.37
CA ARG A 96 1.75 12.66 -5.52
C ARG A 96 1.01 13.01 -4.24
N THR A 97 1.53 12.68 -3.06
CA THR A 97 0.87 13.04 -1.81
C THR A 97 1.11 14.51 -1.48
N SER A 98 0.08 15.20 -0.99
CA SER A 98 0.18 16.57 -0.49
C SER A 98 0.50 16.61 1.00
N ASP A 99 0.25 15.52 1.72
CA ASP A 99 0.45 15.41 3.17
C ASP A 99 1.93 15.21 3.50
N GLN A 100 2.46 16.06 4.38
CA GLN A 100 3.88 16.03 4.74
C GLN A 100 4.24 14.78 5.58
N GLY A 101 3.35 14.33 6.47
CA GLY A 101 3.58 13.13 7.27
C GLY A 101 3.63 11.87 6.41
N GLU A 102 2.75 11.75 5.42
CA GLU A 102 2.80 10.66 4.44
C GLU A 102 4.10 10.68 3.62
N LYS A 103 4.57 11.87 3.20
CA LYS A 103 5.86 11.98 2.49
C LYS A 103 7.00 11.43 3.33
N GLU A 104 7.06 11.81 4.60
CA GLU A 104 8.09 11.36 5.52
C GLU A 104 8.03 9.85 5.77
N ASP A 105 6.82 9.29 5.89
CA ASP A 105 6.64 7.84 6.06
C ASP A 105 7.08 7.04 4.84
N ILE A 106 6.78 7.52 3.63
CA ILE A 106 7.24 6.88 2.39
C ILE A 106 8.75 7.09 2.21
N ALA A 107 9.29 8.26 2.56
CA ALA A 107 10.72 8.57 2.44
C ALA A 107 11.60 7.61 3.24
N LYS A 108 11.12 7.08 4.38
CA LYS A 108 11.82 6.04 5.17
C LYS A 108 12.08 4.74 4.39
N LEU A 109 11.36 4.50 3.29
CA LEU A 109 11.56 3.34 2.41
C LEU A 109 12.68 3.57 1.38
N LEU A 110 13.10 4.80 1.15
CA LEU A 110 14.14 5.14 0.16
C LEU A 110 15.53 4.76 0.64
N ARG A 111 16.37 4.34 -0.30
CA ARG A 111 17.79 4.06 -0.10
C ARG A 111 18.61 4.86 -1.10
N PHE A 112 19.77 5.31 -0.63
CA PHE A 112 20.72 6.14 -1.37
C PHE A 112 22.13 5.69 -1.02
N ASP A 113 23.03 5.79 -1.98
CA ASP A 113 24.45 5.61 -1.73
C ASP A 113 24.98 6.83 -0.97
N ALA A 114 25.78 6.58 0.05
CA ALA A 114 26.43 7.63 0.83
C ALA A 114 27.94 7.61 0.55
N SER A 115 28.55 8.79 0.39
CA SER A 115 30.01 8.92 0.19
C SER A 115 30.84 8.52 1.41
N ARG A 116 30.20 8.40 2.57
CA ARG A 116 30.74 7.75 3.76
C ARG A 116 29.89 6.53 4.06
N GLU A 117 30.50 5.36 4.00
CA GLU A 117 29.99 4.17 4.67
C GLU A 117 30.37 4.28 6.14
N GLU A 118 29.37 4.29 7.04
CA GLU A 118 29.58 3.94 8.45
C GLU A 118 29.37 2.43 8.64
#